data_AF-A0A4R3J2U1-F1
#
_entry.id   AF-A0A4R3J2U1-F1
#
_cell.length_a   1.000
_cell.length_b   1.000
_cell.length_c   1.000
_cell.angle_alpha   90.00
_cell.angle_beta   90.00
_cell.angle_gamma   90.00
#
_symmetry.space_group_name_H-M   'P 1'
#
loop_
_entity.id
_entity.type
_entity.pdbx_description
1 polymer ?
#
loop_
_entity_poly.entity_id
_entity_poly.type
_entity_poly.pdbx_seq_one_letter_code
_entity_poly.pdbx_strand_id
1 'polypeptide(L)' 'MPRIEPQDASLKDLSGLHLWHAPMSSCSKRVRIVIAEIGHEFESHLINLV' A
#
# COMPACT_ATOMS: atom_id res chain seq x y z
N MET A 1 19.81 -0.85 9.91
CA MET A 1 18.42 -1.37 10.00
C MET A 1 18.48 -2.89 9.91
N PRO A 2 17.76 -3.64 10.76
CA PRO A 2 17.68 -5.09 10.61
C PRO A 2 17.12 -5.42 9.23
N ARG A 3 17.75 -6.37 8.53
CA ARG A 3 17.23 -6.90 7.27
C ARG A 3 16.14 -7.90 7.63
N ILE A 4 14.89 -7.47 7.51
CA ILE A 4 13.72 -8.31 7.76
C ILE A 4 13.44 -9.04 6.45
N GLU A 5 13.64 -10.36 6.42
CA GLU A 5 13.14 -11.16 5.30
C GLU A 5 11.61 -11.26 5.43
N PRO A 6 10.84 -10.87 4.39
CA PRO A 6 9.40 -11.03 4.44
C PRO A 6 9.05 -12.51 4.50
N GLN A 7 8.12 -12.86 5.39
CA GLN A 7 7.60 -14.23 5.49
C GLN A 7 6.85 -14.64 4.23
N ASP A 8 6.23 -13.68 3.55
CA ASP A 8 5.59 -13.86 2.26
C ASP A 8 6.58 -13.53 1.13
N ALA A 9 7.01 -14.57 0.42
CA ALA A 9 7.95 -14.45 -0.70
C ALA A 9 7.35 -13.69 -1.90
N SER A 10 6.01 -13.71 -2.06
CA SER A 10 5.33 -13.05 -3.18
C SER A 10 5.48 -11.53 -3.16
N LEU A 11 5.77 -10.94 -2.00
CA LEU A 11 6.06 -9.51 -1.88
C LEU A 11 7.29 -9.08 -2.70
N LYS A 12 8.18 -10.01 -3.04
CA LYS A 12 9.35 -9.74 -3.88
C LYS A 12 9.01 -9.58 -5.36
N ASP A 13 7.85 -10.08 -5.78
CA ASP A 13 7.40 -10.04 -7.18
C ASP A 13 6.55 -8.80 -7.49
N LEU A 14 6.26 -7.97 -6.48
CA LEU A 14 5.48 -6.75 -6.63
C LEU A 14 6.24 -5.67 -7.40
N SER A 15 5.52 -4.92 -8.22
CA SER A 15 6.09 -3.88 -9.08
C SER A 15 5.18 -2.66 -9.14
N GLY A 16 5.77 -1.46 -9.13
CA GLY A 16 5.00 -0.23 -9.07
C GLY A 16 4.57 0.11 -7.65
N LEU A 17 3.46 0.84 -7.50
CA LEU A 17 2.98 1.35 -6.22
C LEU A 17 1.83 0.50 -5.70
N HIS A 18 1.99 -0.06 -4.51
CA HIS A 18 0.96 -0.84 -3.83
C HIS A 18 0.55 -0.15 -2.53
N LEU A 19 -0.76 0.03 -2.32
CA LEU A 19 -1.32 0.69 -1.15
C LEU A 19 -2.19 -0.29 -0.36
N TRP A 20 -1.64 -0.78 0.75
CA TRP A 20 -2.41 -1.52 1.75
C TRP A 20 -3.10 -0.57 2.71
N HIS A 21 -4.42 -0.70 2.87
CA HIS A 21 -5.19 0.16 3.77
C HIS A 21 -6.48 -0.45 4.29
N ALA A 22 -6.92 0.01 5.46
CA ALA A 22 -8.27 -0.24 5.93
C ALA A 22 -9.30 0.56 5.11
N PRO A 23 -10.57 0.10 5.01
CA PRO A 23 -11.60 0.76 4.19
C PRO A 23 -11.83 2.24 4.55
N MET A 24 -11.90 2.55 5.85
CA MET A 24 -12.25 3.87 6.38
C MET A 24 -11.08 4.59 7.07
N SER A 25 -9.85 4.37 6.61
CA SER A 25 -8.67 5.06 7.13
C SER A 25 -8.52 6.48 6.57
N SER A 26 -8.60 7.50 7.43
CA SER A 26 -8.31 8.90 7.07
C SER A 26 -6.87 9.10 6.58
N CYS A 27 -5.92 8.34 7.15
CA CYS A 27 -4.52 8.37 6.74
C CYS A 27 -4.38 7.92 5.28
N SER A 28 -5.02 6.79 4.94
CA SER A 28 -4.97 6.21 3.60
C SER A 28 -5.78 7.03 2.58
N LYS A 29 -6.78 7.80 3.02
CA LYS A 29 -7.45 8.80 2.15
C LYS A 29 -6.49 9.91 1.72
N ARG A 30 -5.67 10.45 2.64
CA ARG A 30 -4.68 11.49 2.30
C ARG A 30 -3.62 10.98 1.32
N VAL A 31 -3.14 9.75 1.49
CA VAL A 31 -2.19 9.13 0.56
C VAL A 31 -2.81 9.00 -0.84
N ARG A 32 -4.06 8.54 -0.95
CA ARG A 32 -4.76 8.44 -2.23
C ARG A 32 -4.93 9.79 -2.94
N ILE A 33 -5.20 10.86 -2.18
CA ILE A 33 -5.26 12.23 -2.72
C ILE A 33 -3.92 12.61 -3.34
N VAL A 34 -2.83 12.44 -2.60
CA VAL A 34 -1.48 12.78 -3.11
C VAL A 34 -1.14 11.97 -4.36
N ILE A 35 -1.38 10.64 -4.34
CA ILE A 35 -1.12 9.76 -5.50
C ILE A 35 -1.87 10.26 -6.76
N ALA A 36 -3.13 10.67 -6.59
CA ALA A 36 -3.93 11.24 -7.67
C ALA A 36 -3.40 12.60 -8.15
N GLU A 37 -2.98 13.48 -7.22
CA GLU A 37 -2.41 14.80 -7.55
C GLU A 37 -1.11 14.71 -8.35
N ILE A 38 -0.28 13.71 -8.07
CA ILE A 38 0.96 13.46 -8.82
C ILE A 38 0.75 12.62 -10.08
N GLY A 39 -0.49 12.23 -10.40
CA GLY A 39 -0.83 11.49 -11.61
C GLY A 39 -0.28 10.07 -11.67
N HIS A 40 -0.11 9.42 -10.50
CA HIS A 40 0.38 8.05 -10.43
C HIS A 40 -0.76 7.05 -10.24
N GLU A 41 -0.59 5.86 -10.79
CA GLU A 41 -1.44 4.71 -10.51
C GLU A 41 -0.92 3.91 -9.32
N PHE A 42 -1.82 3.20 -8.64
CA PHE A 42 -1.47 2.30 -7.55
C PHE A 42 -2.42 1.11 -7.50
N GLU A 43 -1.92 -0.02 -7.01
CA GLU A 43 -2.73 -1.19 -6.70
C GLU A 43 -3.27 -1.09 -5.26
N SER A 44 -4.60 -1.19 -5.10
CA SER A 44 -5.27 -1.06 -3.80
C SER A 44 -5.44 -2.43 -3.15
N HIS A 45 -4.94 -2.56 -1.92
CA HIS A 45 -5.06 -3.77 -1.11
C HIS A 45 -5.84 -3.47 0.17
N LEU A 46 -7.08 -3.96 0.26
CA LEU A 46 -7.87 -3.78 1.48
C LEU A 46 -7.38 -4.74 2.57
N ILE A 47 -7.04 -4.19 3.73
CA ILE A 47 -6.70 -4.97 4.92
C ILE A 47 -7.88 -4.91 5.88
N ASN A 48 -8.32 -6.09 6.35
CA ASN A 48 -9.24 -6.16 7.48
C ASN A 48 -8.44 -6.04 8.78
N LEU A 49 -8.70 -4.99 9.56
CA LEU A 49 -8.09 -4.77 10.88
C LEU A 49 -9.06 -5.11 12.03
N VAL A 50 -10.22 -5.69 11.71
CA VAL A 50 -11.24 -6.16 12.66
C VAL A 50 -11.03 -7.65 12.93
#